data_AF-A0A357D299-F1
#
_entry.id   AF-A0A357D299-F1
#
_cell.length_a   1.000
_cell.length_b   1.000
_cell.length_c   1.000
_cell.angle_alpha   90.00
_cell.angle_beta   90.00
_cell.angle_gamma   90.00
#
_symmetry.space_group_name_H-M   'P 1'
#
loop_
_entity.id
_entity.type
_entity.pdbx_description
1 polymer ?
#
loop_
_entity_poly.entity_id
_entity_poly.type
_entity_poly.pdbx_seq_one_letter_code
_entity_poly.pdbx_strand_id
1 'polypeptide(L)'
;MGWRYQEETGTRPGSNLVLTLDLALQSKVEELLDAARVRKGAVVIMEVGTGKVRAMASRPVFDPYAPQQSLQDPDRPLQNRALTAYPPGPLLNPIIMAAA
;
A
#
# COMPACT_ATOMS: atom_id res chain seq x y z
N MET A 1 7.66 24.28 -50.12
CA MET A 1 6.90 24.87 -48.99
C MET A 1 6.38 23.72 -48.13
N GLY A 2 6.84 23.60 -46.89
CA GLY A 2 6.29 22.63 -45.93
C GLY A 2 7.32 21.82 -45.16
N TRP A 3 8.29 22.45 -44.50
CA TRP A 3 9.07 21.79 -43.44
C TRP A 3 8.14 21.58 -42.25
N ARG A 4 7.84 20.32 -41.89
CA ARG A 4 7.17 19.99 -40.62
C ARG A 4 8.24 20.07 -39.53
N TYR A 5 8.21 21.19 -38.79
CA TYR A 5 8.92 21.30 -37.53
C TYR A 5 8.26 20.33 -36.54
N GLN A 6 8.95 19.24 -36.19
CA GLN A 6 8.63 18.51 -34.97
C GLN A 6 9.48 19.14 -33.87
N GLU A 7 8.82 19.80 -32.92
CA GLU A 7 9.48 20.06 -31.64
C GLU A 7 9.71 18.70 -30.99
N GLU A 8 10.94 18.19 -31.09
CA GLU A 8 11.43 17.25 -30.09
C GLU A 8 11.46 18.00 -28.76
N THR A 9 10.32 18.05 -28.07
CA THR A 9 10.31 18.41 -26.66
C THR A 9 11.13 17.33 -25.98
N GLY A 10 12.38 17.65 -25.63
CA GLY A 10 13.39 16.76 -25.03
C GLY A 10 12.94 16.18 -23.70
N THR A 11 11.96 15.30 -23.74
CA THR A 11 11.34 14.70 -22.57
C THR A 11 12.17 13.48 -22.26
N ARG A 12 13.02 13.58 -21.23
CA ARG A 12 13.76 12.43 -20.72
C ARG A 12 12.74 11.34 -20.33
N PRO A 13 12.89 10.09 -20.79
CA PRO A 13 12.02 9.02 -20.36
C PRO A 13 12.05 8.92 -18.82
N GLY A 14 10.88 8.69 -18.23
CA GLY A 14 10.75 8.53 -16.78
C GLY A 14 11.62 7.39 -16.26
N SER A 15 12.06 7.49 -15.01
CA SER A 15 12.82 6.42 -14.36
C SER A 15 11.89 5.32 -13.84
N ASN A 16 12.37 4.08 -13.88
CA ASN A 16 11.66 2.95 -13.30
C ASN A 16 11.88 2.88 -11.78
N LEU A 17 10.87 2.40 -11.07
CA LEU A 17 10.93 2.14 -9.63
C LEU A 17 10.97 0.63 -9.38
N VAL A 18 11.91 0.19 -8.56
CA VAL A 18 11.96 -1.19 -8.04
C VAL A 18 11.47 -1.16 -6.60
N LEU A 19 10.42 -1.92 -6.32
CA LEU A 19 9.84 -1.98 -4.99
C LEU A 19 10.55 -3.04 -4.14
N THR A 20 10.42 -2.88 -2.82
CA THR A 20 10.84 -3.90 -1.84
C THR A 20 9.79 -4.99 -1.64
N LEU A 21 8.57 -4.79 -2.17
CA LEU A 21 7.47 -5.73 -2.11
C LEU A 21 7.80 -7.03 -2.84
N ASP A 22 7.39 -8.13 -2.22
CA ASP A 22 7.42 -9.46 -2.77
C ASP A 22 6.02 -9.84 -3.23
N LEU A 23 5.86 -10.14 -4.53
CA LEU A 23 4.55 -10.40 -5.11
C LEU A 23 3.87 -11.61 -4.47
N ALA A 24 4.62 -12.68 -4.16
CA ALA A 24 4.06 -13.88 -3.57
C ALA A 24 3.54 -13.61 -2.14
N LEU A 25 4.29 -12.85 -1.34
CA LEU A 25 3.84 -12.45 -0.01
C LEU A 25 2.65 -11.49 -0.07
N GLN A 26 2.67 -10.52 -0.98
CA GLN A 26 1.56 -9.57 -1.17
C GLN A 26 0.26 -10.32 -1.49
N SER A 27 0.28 -11.18 -2.52
CA SER A 27 -0.90 -11.97 -2.91
C SER A 27 -1.38 -12.87 -1.79
N LYS A 28 -0.45 -13.50 -1.04
CA LYS A 28 -0.85 -14.40 0.05
C LYS A 28 -1.52 -13.65 1.20
N VAL A 29 -1.02 -12.47 1.57
CA VAL A 29 -1.63 -11.66 2.63
C VAL A 29 -3.03 -11.21 2.23
N GLU A 30 -3.22 -10.79 0.99
CA GLU A 30 -4.53 -10.39 0.47
C GLU A 30 -5.53 -11.55 0.51
N GLU A 31 -5.14 -12.74 0.03
CA GLU A 31 -5.95 -13.96 0.10
C GLU A 31 -6.36 -14.28 1.54
N LEU A 32 -5.42 -14.19 2.48
CA LEU A 32 -5.69 -14.47 3.90
C LEU A 32 -6.63 -13.44 4.53
N LEU A 33 -6.50 -12.16 4.19
CA LEU A 33 -7.42 -11.11 4.64
C LEU A 33 -8.85 -11.37 4.14
N ASP A 34 -8.98 -11.81 2.89
CA ASP A 34 -10.27 -12.13 2.27
C ASP A 34 -10.88 -13.41 2.87
N ALA A 35 -10.07 -14.46 3.05
CA ALA A 35 -10.48 -15.71 3.69
C ALA A 35 -10.94 -15.49 5.15
N ALA A 36 -10.25 -14.61 5.89
CA ALA A 36 -10.62 -14.19 7.23
C ALA A 36 -11.81 -13.19 7.26
N ARG A 37 -12.32 -12.77 6.08
CA ARG A 37 -13.42 -11.82 5.92
C ARG A 37 -13.18 -10.49 6.66
N VAL A 38 -11.94 -9.99 6.62
CA VAL A 38 -11.58 -8.73 7.27
C VAL A 38 -12.27 -7.57 6.56
N ARG A 39 -13.27 -6.98 7.21
CA ARG A 39 -14.02 -5.85 6.64
C ARG A 39 -13.23 -4.55 6.66
N LYS A 40 -12.52 -4.26 7.76
CA LYS A 40 -11.70 -3.05 7.94
C LYS A 40 -10.44 -3.42 8.70
N GLY A 41 -9.29 -3.27 8.07
CA GLY A 41 -8.01 -3.60 8.68
C GLY A 41 -6.86 -3.52 7.68
N ALA A 42 -5.65 -3.78 8.17
CA ALA A 42 -4.47 -3.85 7.32
C ALA A 42 -3.42 -4.78 7.95
N VAL A 43 -2.51 -5.27 7.10
CA VAL A 43 -1.38 -6.10 7.48
C VAL A 43 -0.13 -5.57 6.78
N VAL A 44 0.97 -5.53 7.53
CA VAL A 44 2.31 -5.17 7.01
C VAL A 44 3.26 -6.32 7.35
N ILE A 45 4.02 -6.78 6.36
CA ILE A 45 5.14 -7.70 6.55
C ILE A 45 6.43 -6.94 6.27
N MET A 46 7.33 -6.92 7.24
CA MET A 46 8.61 -6.23 7.17
C MET A 46 9.75 -7.20 7.49
N GLU A 47 10.83 -7.08 6.72
CA GLU A 47 12.07 -7.82 6.95
C GLU A 47 12.83 -7.24 8.15
N VAL A 48 13.14 -8.10 9.14
CA VAL A 48 13.91 -7.70 10.32
C VAL A 48 15.35 -7.37 9.92
N GLY A 49 15.91 -6.30 10.48
CA GLY A 49 17.28 -5.85 10.22
C GLY A 49 17.38 -4.86 9.05
N THR A 50 16.81 -5.17 7.87
CA THR A 50 16.84 -4.25 6.72
C THR A 50 15.69 -3.26 6.69
N GLY A 51 14.57 -3.56 7.36
CA GLY A 51 13.37 -2.72 7.37
C GLY A 51 12.61 -2.71 6.04
N LYS A 52 12.97 -3.58 5.08
CA LYS A 52 12.26 -3.68 3.81
C LYS A 52 10.83 -4.15 4.03
N VAL A 53 9.86 -3.37 3.53
CA VAL A 53 8.46 -3.81 3.48
C VAL A 53 8.32 -4.84 2.37
N ARG A 54 7.94 -6.07 2.72
CA ARG A 54 7.77 -7.18 1.78
C ARG A 54 6.32 -7.37 1.36
N ALA A 55 5.35 -6.97 2.19
CA ALA A 55 3.94 -6.90 1.84
C ALA A 55 3.23 -5.81 2.65
N MET A 56 2.24 -5.16 2.05
CA MET A 56 1.37 -4.19 2.71
C MET A 56 -0.02 -4.26 2.08
N ALA A 57 -1.00 -4.75 2.83
CA ALA A 57 -2.36 -4.92 2.35
C ALA A 57 -3.35 -4.23 3.29
N SER A 58 -4.39 -3.63 2.72
CA SER A 58 -5.44 -2.91 3.44
C SER A 58 -6.81 -3.38 2.95
N ARG A 59 -7.82 -3.31 3.83
CA ARG A 59 -9.22 -3.60 3.53
C ARG A 59 -10.16 -2.51 4.04
N PRO A 60 -11.22 -2.16 3.28
CA PRO A 60 -11.56 -2.70 1.96
C PRO A 60 -10.61 -2.24 0.85
N VAL A 61 -10.55 -3.01 -0.26
CA VAL A 61 -9.75 -2.70 -1.46
C VAL A 61 -10.60 -1.93 -2.47
N PHE A 62 -9.97 -1.05 -3.25
CA PHE A 62 -10.61 -0.36 -4.38
C PHE A 62 -10.12 -0.92 -5.72
N ASP A 63 -10.88 -0.71 -6.79
CA ASP A 63 -10.43 -1.02 -8.14
C ASP A 63 -9.51 0.12 -8.66
N PRO A 64 -8.22 -0.14 -8.94
CA PRO A 64 -7.31 0.88 -9.45
C PRO A 64 -7.67 1.36 -10.87
N TYR A 65 -8.45 0.60 -11.64
CA TYR A 65 -8.91 1.00 -12.97
C TYR A 65 -10.21 1.81 -12.93
N ALA A 66 -10.93 1.79 -11.81
CA ALA A 66 -12.15 2.57 -11.61
C ALA A 66 -12.22 3.22 -10.21
N PRO A 67 -11.20 4.00 -9.79
CA PRO A 67 -11.11 4.52 -8.43
C PRO A 67 -12.24 5.49 -8.08
N GLN A 68 -12.91 6.07 -9.09
CA GLN A 68 -14.02 6.98 -8.92
C GLN A 68 -15.20 6.33 -8.19
N GLN A 69 -15.38 5.01 -8.35
CA GLN A 69 -16.43 4.24 -7.68
C GLN A 69 -16.26 4.23 -6.15
N SER A 70 -15.03 4.43 -5.69
CA SER A 70 -14.65 4.38 -4.28
C SER A 70 -14.60 5.74 -3.59
N LEU A 71 -14.83 6.85 -4.32
CA LEU A 71 -14.68 8.21 -3.78
C LEU A 71 -15.70 8.54 -2.68
N GLN A 72 -16.92 8.04 -2.80
CA GLN A 72 -18.02 8.29 -1.86
C GLN A 72 -18.32 7.08 -0.96
N ASP A 73 -17.46 6.07 -1.00
CA ASP A 73 -17.66 4.86 -0.21
C ASP A 73 -17.47 5.18 1.30
N PRO A 74 -18.48 4.90 2.16
CA PRO A 74 -18.41 5.19 3.59
C PRO A 74 -17.30 4.41 4.31
N ASP A 75 -16.88 3.28 3.75
CA ASP A 75 -15.81 2.44 4.28
C ASP A 75 -14.42 2.90 3.81
N ARG A 76 -14.31 3.97 3.01
CA ARG A 76 -13.05 4.64 2.64
C ARG A 76 -11.96 3.65 2.16
N PRO A 77 -12.21 2.88 1.08
CA PRO A 77 -11.26 1.91 0.52
C PRO A 77 -10.00 2.56 -0.08
N LEU A 78 -10.06 3.83 -0.47
CA LEU A 78 -8.91 4.60 -0.96
C LEU A 78 -7.88 4.90 0.15
N GLN A 79 -8.23 4.70 1.42
CA GLN A 79 -7.32 4.91 2.55
C GLN A 79 -6.54 3.64 2.85
N ASN A 80 -5.21 3.74 2.79
CA ASN A 80 -4.35 2.69 3.28
C ASN A 80 -4.31 2.71 4.82
N ARG A 81 -5.01 1.75 5.43
CA ARG A 81 -5.13 1.66 6.88
C ARG A 81 -3.82 1.28 7.56
N ALA A 82 -2.86 0.69 6.86
CA ALA A 82 -1.53 0.44 7.40
C ALA A 82 -0.78 1.73 7.77
N LEU A 83 -1.15 2.85 7.13
CA LEU A 83 -0.55 4.17 7.34
C LEU A 83 -1.42 5.07 8.23
N THR A 84 -2.54 4.56 8.72
CA THR A 84 -3.47 5.30 9.56
C THR A 84 -3.19 4.99 11.03
N ALA A 85 -3.19 6.02 11.88
CA ALA A 85 -3.00 5.84 13.32
C ALA A 85 -4.24 5.18 13.95
N TYR A 86 -4.01 4.07 14.67
CA TYR A 86 -4.99 3.43 15.53
C TYR A 86 -4.44 3.32 16.95
N PRO A 87 -5.29 3.33 17.99
CA PRO A 87 -4.85 3.04 19.35
C PRO A 87 -4.18 1.65 19.38
N PRO A 88 -2.91 1.52 19.82
CA PRO A 88 -2.19 0.25 19.77
C PRO A 88 -2.68 -0.77 20.80
N GLY A 89 -3.40 -0.32 21.83
CA GLY A 89 -3.91 -1.17 22.90
C GLY A 89 -2.77 -1.91 23.64
N PRO A 90 -3.01 -3.15 24.10
CA PRO A 90 -2.02 -3.93 24.85
C PRO A 90 -0.72 -4.25 24.09
N LEU A 91 -0.68 -4.08 22.77
CA LEU A 91 0.53 -4.29 21.96
C LEU A 91 1.66 -3.30 22.32
N LEU A 92 1.34 -2.18 22.99
CA LEU A 92 2.32 -1.22 23.46
C LEU A 92 3.05 -1.67 24.75
N ASN A 93 2.49 -2.63 25.50
CA ASN A 93 3.00 -3.04 26.81
C ASN A 93 4.48 -3.46 26.81
N PRO A 94 4.99 -4.27 25.85
CA PRO A 94 6.40 -4.64 25.83
C PRO A 94 7.34 -3.43 25.74
N ILE A 95 6.93 -2.36 25.05
CA ILE A 95 7.73 -1.13 24.93
C ILE A 95 7.75 -0.38 26.27
N ILE A 96 6.60 -0.29 26.95
CA ILE A 96 6.50 0.33 28.28
C ILE A 96 7.36 -0.44 29.29
N MET A 97 7.30 -1.77 29.28
CA MET A 97 8.10 -2.64 30.16
C MET A 97 9.60 -2.52 29.90
N ALA A 98 10.01 -2.33 28.64
CA ALA A 98 11.42 -2.14 28.29
C ALA A 98 11.97 -0.75 28.68
N ALA A 99 11.09 0.22 28.94
CA ALA A 99 11.45 1.59 29.31
C ALA A 99 11.44 1.86 30.82
N ALA A 100 10.80 0.99 31.61
CA ALA A 100 10.74 1.04 33.07
C ALA A 100 12.03 0.48 33.70
#